data_AF-A0A485B3M6-F1
#
_entry.id   AF-A0A485B3M6-F1
#
_cell.length_a   1.000
_cell.length_b   1.000
_cell.length_c   1.000
_cell.angle_alpha   90.00
_cell.angle_beta   90.00
_cell.angle_gamma   90.00
#
_symmetry.space_group_name_H-M   'P 1'
#
loop_
_entity.id
_entity.type
_entity.pdbx_description
1 polymer ?
#
loop_
_entity_poly.entity_id
_entity_poly.type
_entity_poly.pdbx_seq_one_letter_code
_entity_poly.pdbx_strand_id
1 'polypeptide(L)'
;MMADIGNELDLYTLAEELPDTDDLLDSEDDAPIIRLINAMLTEAIKEKASDIHIETYERHLQIRFRVDGVLREILAPAAPPRRPADLPH
;
A
#
# COMPACT_ATOMS: atom_id res chain seq x y z
N MET A 1 3.33 3.13 28.99
CA MET A 1 3.41 2.23 27.82
C MET A 1 2.14 2.43 27.01
N MET A 2 2.13 3.35 26.06
CA MET A 2 0.93 3.70 25.27
C MET A 2 1.33 4.49 24.01
N ALA A 3 2.20 3.94 23.16
CA ALA A 3 2.68 4.62 21.96
C ALA A 3 2.95 3.66 20.79
N ASP A 4 2.13 2.63 20.61
CA ASP A 4 2.36 1.64 19.55
C ASP A 4 1.09 1.24 18.76
N ILE A 5 -0.07 1.82 19.07
CA ILE A 5 -1.35 1.47 18.41
C ILE A 5 -1.69 2.47 17.27
N GLY A 6 -0.89 3.51 17.05
CA GLY A 6 -1.25 4.62 16.16
C GLY A 6 -0.82 4.51 14.70
N ASN A 7 0.00 3.52 14.32
CA ASN A 7 0.78 3.59 13.07
C ASN A 7 0.33 2.58 12.00
N GLU A 8 0.02 1.33 12.40
CA GLU A 8 -0.56 0.35 11.46
C GLU A 8 -1.92 0.84 10.94
N LEU A 9 -2.74 1.44 11.83
CA LEU A 9 -4.02 2.03 11.46
C LEU A 9 -3.90 3.14 10.39
N ASP A 10 -2.80 3.90 10.36
CA ASP A 10 -2.63 5.02 9.42
C ASP A 10 -2.40 4.52 7.98
N LEU A 11 -1.53 3.51 7.80
CA LEU A 11 -1.25 3.00 6.46
C LEU A 11 -2.43 2.22 5.85
N TYR A 12 -3.15 1.45 6.67
CA TYR A 12 -4.38 0.77 6.23
C TYR A 12 -5.47 1.76 5.84
N THR A 13 -5.71 2.79 6.67
CA THR A 13 -6.73 3.83 6.38
C THR A 13 -6.39 4.56 5.08
N LEU A 14 -5.12 4.93 4.90
CA LEU A 14 -4.68 5.67 3.72
C LEU A 14 -4.76 4.82 2.43
N ALA A 15 -4.65 3.50 2.55
CA ALA A 15 -4.82 2.58 1.43
C ALA A 15 -6.29 2.39 1.03
N GLU A 16 -7.22 2.46 1.99
CA GLU A 16 -8.67 2.42 1.73
C GLU A 16 -9.18 3.72 1.09
N GLU A 17 -8.51 4.85 1.33
CA GLU A 17 -8.86 6.16 0.74
C GLU A 17 -8.37 6.35 -0.70
N LEU A 18 -7.66 5.37 -1.27
CA LEU A 18 -7.16 5.48 -2.64
C LEU A 18 -8.31 5.42 -3.66
N PRO A 19 -8.38 6.37 -4.60
CA PRO A 19 -9.37 6.31 -5.68
C PRO A 19 -9.11 5.11 -6.60
N ASP A 20 -10.17 4.67 -7.31
CA ASP A 20 -10.06 3.62 -8.30
C ASP A 20 -9.03 3.99 -9.39
N THR A 21 -8.34 2.99 -9.94
CA THR A 21 -7.21 3.19 -10.86
C THR A 21 -7.54 3.98 -12.12
N ASP A 22 -8.80 3.94 -12.59
CA ASP A 22 -9.24 4.73 -13.75
C ASP A 22 -9.31 6.23 -13.41
N ASP A 23 -9.74 6.59 -12.19
CA ASP A 23 -9.78 7.99 -11.74
C ASP A 23 -8.37 8.54 -11.49
N LEU A 24 -7.40 7.70 -11.13
CA LEU A 24 -6.04 8.12 -10.81
C LEU A 24 -5.23 8.58 -12.04
N LEU A 25 -5.46 7.98 -13.21
CA LEU A 25 -4.74 8.34 -14.44
C LEU A 25 -5.27 9.63 -15.07
N ASP A 26 -6.52 9.98 -14.80
CA ASP A 26 -7.19 11.19 -15.30
C ASP A 26 -7.23 12.35 -14.27
N SER A 27 -6.86 12.09 -13.01
CA SER A 27 -6.81 13.11 -11.96
C SER A 27 -5.44 13.78 -11.89
N GLU A 28 -5.40 15.12 -11.96
CA GLU A 28 -4.19 15.91 -11.62
C GLU A 28 -3.83 15.89 -10.12
N ASP A 29 -4.57 15.11 -9.32
CA ASP A 29 -4.45 15.04 -7.87
C ASP A 29 -3.75 13.73 -7.44
N ASP A 30 -2.47 13.59 -7.82
CA ASP A 30 -1.57 12.51 -7.37
C ASP A 30 -1.36 12.47 -5.83
N ALA A 31 -1.95 13.42 -5.10
CA ALA A 31 -1.74 13.62 -3.67
C ALA A 31 -2.00 12.38 -2.81
N PRO A 32 -3.05 11.54 -3.02
CA PRO A 32 -3.29 10.37 -2.19
C PRO A 32 -2.20 9.31 -2.32
N ILE A 33 -1.74 9.04 -3.55
CA ILE A 33 -0.69 8.05 -3.82
C ILE A 33 0.64 8.54 -3.28
N ILE A 34 0.98 9.80 -3.51
CA ILE A 34 2.21 10.40 -2.95
C ILE A 34 2.21 10.31 -1.42
N ARG A 35 1.08 10.60 -0.77
CA ARG A 35 0.93 10.45 0.70
C ARG A 35 1.13 9.00 1.14
N LEU A 36 0.55 8.03 0.44
CA LEU A 36 0.73 6.61 0.74
C LEU A 36 2.19 6.17 0.63
N ILE A 37 2.87 6.54 -0.46
CA ILE A 37 4.29 6.21 -0.66
C ILE A 37 5.14 6.85 0.45
N ASN A 38 4.90 8.11 0.79
CA ASN A 38 5.63 8.79 1.85
C ASN A 38 5.39 8.16 3.22
N ALA A 39 4.14 7.79 3.54
CA ALA A 39 3.80 7.09 4.76
C ALA A 39 4.49 5.72 4.83
N MET A 40 4.44 4.95 3.75
CA MET A 40 5.09 3.64 3.63
C MET A 40 6.61 3.72 3.82
N LEU A 41 7.28 4.69 3.20
CA LEU A 41 8.72 4.91 3.37
C LEU A 41 9.06 5.32 4.80
N THR A 42 8.26 6.21 5.39
CA THR A 42 8.42 6.62 6.78
C THR A 42 8.30 5.41 7.71
N GLU A 43 7.34 4.53 7.44
CA GLU A 43 7.12 3.32 8.22
C GLU A 43 8.29 2.34 8.11
N ALA A 44 8.76 2.09 6.90
CA ALA A 44 9.91 1.23 6.66
C ALA A 44 11.16 1.73 7.40
N ILE A 45 11.39 3.05 7.45
CA ILE A 45 12.51 3.64 8.20
C ILE A 45 12.33 3.44 9.71
N LYS A 46 11.12 3.67 10.25
CA LYS A 46 10.82 3.47 11.68
C LYS A 46 11.07 2.01 12.10
N GLU A 47 10.58 1.07 11.29
CA GLU A 47 10.75 -0.37 11.48
C GLU A 47 12.17 -0.87 11.15
N LYS A 48 13.04 -0.01 10.62
CA LYS A 48 14.40 -0.36 10.14
C LYS A 48 14.37 -1.48 9.10
N ALA A 49 13.39 -1.45 8.22
CA ALA A 49 13.31 -2.36 7.09
C ALA A 49 14.49 -2.14 6.12
N SER A 50 15.11 -3.22 5.67
CA SER A 50 16.13 -3.21 4.62
C SER A 50 15.52 -3.10 3.23
N ASP A 51 14.34 -3.69 3.04
CA ASP A 51 13.65 -3.79 1.76
C ASP A 51 12.15 -3.55 1.94
N ILE A 52 11.55 -2.87 0.96
CA ILE A 52 10.11 -2.76 0.78
C ILE A 52 9.75 -3.54 -0.48
N HIS A 53 8.89 -4.54 -0.34
CA HIS A 53 8.37 -5.35 -1.44
C HIS A 53 6.93 -4.94 -1.74
N ILE A 54 6.63 -4.62 -3.00
CA ILE A 54 5.29 -4.32 -3.49
C ILE A 54 4.98 -5.34 -4.60
N GLU A 55 4.02 -6.23 -4.35
CA GLU A 55 3.70 -7.37 -5.20
C GLU A 55 2.25 -7.33 -5.62
N THR A 56 2.01 -7.30 -6.93
CA THR A 56 0.67 -7.38 -7.50
C THR A 56 0.29 -8.84 -7.74
N TYR A 57 -0.84 -9.25 -7.16
CA TYR A 57 -1.46 -10.53 -7.40
C TYR A 57 -2.74 -10.36 -8.21
N GLU A 58 -3.29 -11.50 -8.60
CA GLU A 58 -4.48 -11.57 -9.43
C GLU A 58 -5.69 -10.78 -8.86
N ARG A 59 -5.82 -10.75 -7.52
CA ARG A 59 -6.97 -10.23 -6.79
C ARG A 59 -6.63 -9.31 -5.62
N HIS A 60 -5.36 -9.09 -5.35
CA HIS A 60 -4.92 -8.17 -4.30
C HIS A 60 -3.53 -7.60 -4.61
N LEU A 61 -3.20 -6.51 -3.94
CA LEU A 61 -1.82 -6.05 -3.80
C LEU A 61 -1.28 -6.61 -2.47
N GLN A 62 0.02 -6.84 -2.37
CA GLN A 62 0.68 -7.22 -1.11
C GLN A 62 1.92 -6.35 -0.92
N ILE A 63 2.03 -5.74 0.26
CA ILE A 63 3.19 -4.96 0.67
C ILE A 63 3.85 -5.66 1.85
N ARG A 64 5.16 -5.90 1.73
CA ARG A 64 5.95 -6.59 2.77
C ARG A 64 7.23 -5.82 3.06
N PHE A 65 7.63 -5.80 4.32
CA PHE A 65 8.94 -5.28 4.73
C PHE A 65 9.88 -6.42 5.09
N ARG A 66 11.15 -6.30 4.71
CA ARG A 66 12.21 -7.14 5.27
C ARG A 66 12.85 -6.40 6.44
N VAL A 67 12.71 -6.94 7.64
CA VAL A 67 13.34 -6.39 8.86
C VAL A 67 14.24 -7.48 9.45
N ASP A 68 15.52 -7.17 9.64
CA ASP A 68 16.53 -8.11 10.14
C ASP A 68 16.54 -9.46 9.40
N GLY A 69 16.34 -9.41 8.08
CA GLY A 69 16.32 -10.59 7.20
C GLY A 69 14.97 -11.31 7.10
N VAL A 70 13.99 -10.97 7.96
CA VAL A 70 12.66 -11.60 7.98
C VAL A 70 11.66 -10.78 7.17
N LEU A 71 10.94 -11.42 6.26
CA LEU A 71 9.81 -10.78 5.57
C LEU A 71 8.56 -10.78 6.44
N ARG A 72 7.88 -9.64 6.52
CA ARG A 72 6.60 -9.46 7.21
C ARG A 72 5.61 -8.75 6.31
N GLU A 73 4.37 -9.24 6.28
CA GLU A 73 3.27 -8.56 5.58
C GLU A 73 2.82 -7.34 6.40
N ILE A 74 2.68 -6.21 5.72
CA ILE A 74 2.33 -4.93 6.34
C ILE A 74 0.96 -4.44 5.84
N LEU A 75 0.65 -4.68 4.57
CA LEU A 75 -0.59 -4.25 3.96
C LEU A 75 -0.99 -5.22 2.84
N ALA A 76 -2.25 -5.60 2.79
CA ALA A 76 -2.83 -6.38 1.70
C ALA A 76 -4.15 -5.75 1.24
N PRO A 77 -4.10 -4.63 0.48
CA PRO A 77 -5.33 -4.03 -0.01
C PRO A 77 -5.94 -4.93 -1.09
N ALA A 78 -7.27 -4.99 -1.13
CA ALA A 78 -7.99 -5.63 -2.22
C ALA A 78 -7.55 -5.02 -3.55
N ALA A 79 -7.44 -5.83 -4.60
CA ALA A 79 -7.03 -5.29 -5.89
C ALA A 79 -8.08 -4.29 -6.37
N PRO A 80 -7.66 -3.19 -7.02
CA PRO A 80 -8.59 -2.36 -7.74
C PRO A 80 -9.39 -3.22 -8.73
N PRO A 81 -10.67 -2.92 -8.96
CA PRO A 81 -11.49 -3.67 -9.89
C PRO A 81 -10.82 -3.72 -11.26
N ARG A 82 -10.75 -4.92 -11.86
CA ARG A 82 -10.21 -5.06 -13.21
C ARG A 82 -11.03 -4.24 -14.17
N ARG A 83 -10.36 -3.59 -15.12
CA ARG A 83 -11.07 -2.94 -16.22
C ARG A 83 -11.86 -3.99 -16.99
N PRO A 84 -13.03 -3.64 -17.54
CA PRO A 84 -13.80 -4.56 -18.37
C PRO A 84 -13.00 -5.16 -19.54
N ALA A 85 -12.00 -4.44 -20.04
CA ALA A 85 -11.09 -4.89 -21.10
C ALA A 85 -10.09 -5.98 -20.66
N ASP A 86 -9.87 -6.14 -19.35
CA ASP A 86 -8.93 -7.10 -18.77
C ASP A 86 -9.64 -8.42 -18.35
N LEU A 87 -10.95 -8.56 -18.63
CA LEU A 87 -11.73 -9.78 -18.39
C LEU A 87 -11.60 -10.75 -19.59
N PRO A 88 -11.42 -12.07 -19.36
CA PRO A 88 -11.44 -13.04 -20.45
C PRO A 88 -12.83 -13.07 -21.11
N HIS A 89 -12.84 -13.12 -22.45
CA HIS A 89 -14.05 -13.23 -23.29
C HIS A 89 -14.79 -14.56 -23.10
#